data_AF-A0A7J4CQI1-F1
#
_entry.id   AF-A0A7J4CQI1-F1
#
_cell.length_a   1.000
_cell.length_b   1.000
_cell.length_c   1.000
_cell.angle_alpha   90.00
_cell.angle_beta   90.00
_cell.angle_gamma   90.00
#
_symmetry.space_group_name_H-M   'P 1'
#
loop_
_entity.id
_entity.type
_entity.pdbx_description
1 polymer ?
#
loop_
_entity_poly.entity_id
_entity_poly.type
_entity_poly.pdbx_seq_one_letter_code
_entity_poly.pdbx_strand_id
1 'polypeptide(L)'
;MVRILGNDIPGDKKMVIALTQIKGVGYMFANSIINNLKIDSSIRIGNLSNELIKSIENIIQNPTSSNFPSWFLNRRKDVETGEDKHLITSDIDFTVRNDVEREKATGSWRGYRHMFGLKVRGQRTRCTGRKGGAVGVAKGGRVLPAQAGGAAEGGAAEGAPAVEEAPAAEGAKGSTVATKPGVENKQAPKTEKKEAPDAKKT
;
A
#
# COMPACT_ATOMS: atom_id res chain seq x y z
N MET A 1 9.48 9.53 -16.08
CA MET A 1 8.46 8.57 -15.60
C MET A 1 8.29 7.54 -16.70
N VAL A 2 8.19 6.26 -16.37
CA VAL A 2 8.03 5.16 -17.35
C VAL A 2 6.84 4.32 -16.92
N ARG A 3 5.94 4.00 -17.86
CA ARG A 3 4.81 3.09 -17.61
C ARG A 3 5.13 1.74 -18.24
N ILE A 4 4.95 0.65 -17.49
CA ILE A 4 5.19 -0.72 -17.91
C ILE A 4 4.04 -1.59 -17.40
N LEU A 5 3.36 -2.32 -18.28
CA LEU A 5 2.18 -3.16 -17.99
C LEU A 5 1.11 -2.46 -17.15
N GLY A 6 0.81 -1.21 -17.51
CA GLY A 6 -0.17 -0.36 -16.83
C GLY A 6 0.28 0.21 -15.48
N ASN A 7 1.44 -0.18 -14.96
CA ASN A 7 2.00 0.32 -13.70
C ASN A 7 3.00 1.47 -13.94
N ASP A 8 2.97 2.48 -13.08
CA ASP A 8 3.81 3.67 -13.18
C ASP A 8 5.08 3.56 -12.34
N ILE A 9 6.23 3.85 -12.97
CA ILE A 9 7.56 3.64 -12.41
C ILE A 9 8.36 4.96 -12.48
N PRO A 10 8.95 5.43 -11.37
CA PRO A 10 9.80 6.62 -11.36
C PRO A 10 11.14 6.33 -12.06
N GLY A 11 11.61 7.28 -12.87
CA GLY A 11 12.77 7.10 -13.76
C GLY A 11 14.08 6.82 -13.01
N ASP A 12 14.15 7.27 -11.76
CA ASP A 12 15.34 7.31 -10.91
C ASP A 12 15.71 5.95 -10.31
N LYS A 13 14.87 4.92 -10.46
CA LYS A 13 15.17 3.58 -9.92
C LYS A 13 16.05 2.77 -10.86
N LYS A 14 16.98 2.00 -10.29
CA LYS A 14 17.77 1.00 -11.02
C LYS A 14 16.86 -0.08 -11.60
N MET A 15 17.21 -0.62 -12.78
CA MET A 15 16.46 -1.62 -13.53
C MET A 15 15.78 -2.71 -12.66
N VAL A 16 16.56 -3.44 -11.85
CA VAL A 16 16.02 -4.57 -11.06
C VAL A 16 14.94 -4.11 -10.07
N ILE A 17 15.16 -2.99 -9.37
CA ILE A 17 14.24 -2.46 -8.35
C ILE A 17 12.99 -1.86 -9.01
N ALA A 18 13.17 -1.18 -10.15
CA ALA A 18 12.08 -0.63 -10.95
C ALA A 18 11.06 -1.71 -11.34
N LEU A 19 11.53 -2.83 -11.88
CA LEU A 19 10.67 -3.95 -12.29
C LEU A 19 9.93 -4.61 -11.12
N THR A 20 10.52 -4.66 -9.90
CA THR A 20 9.82 -5.21 -8.72
C THR A 20 8.61 -4.42 -8.24
N GLN A 21 8.33 -3.25 -8.81
CA GLN A 21 7.06 -2.55 -8.57
C GLN A 21 5.88 -3.20 -9.32
N ILE A 22 6.14 -3.96 -10.38
CA ILE A 22 5.11 -4.69 -11.11
C ILE A 22 4.74 -5.92 -10.29
N LYS A 23 3.53 -5.94 -9.73
CA LYS A 23 3.03 -7.06 -8.95
C LYS A 23 3.04 -8.34 -9.81
N GLY A 24 3.71 -9.39 -9.30
CA GLY A 24 4.03 -10.62 -10.04
C GLY A 24 5.51 -10.78 -10.34
N VAL A 25 6.22 -9.67 -10.57
CA VAL A 25 7.66 -9.63 -10.86
C VAL A 25 8.45 -9.52 -9.55
N GLY A 26 9.00 -10.65 -9.09
CA GLY A 26 9.95 -10.68 -7.98
C GLY A 26 11.37 -10.24 -8.38
N TYR A 27 12.24 -9.95 -7.40
CA TYR A 27 13.64 -9.55 -7.63
C TYR A 27 14.42 -10.55 -8.52
N MET A 28 14.22 -11.85 -8.28
CA MET A 28 14.81 -12.90 -9.12
C MET A 28 14.23 -12.93 -10.55
N PHE A 29 12.92 -12.69 -10.71
CA PHE A 29 12.27 -12.65 -12.03
C PHE A 29 12.77 -11.46 -12.84
N ALA A 30 12.81 -10.26 -12.24
CA ALA A 30 13.41 -9.07 -12.83
C ALA A 30 14.87 -9.29 -13.26
N ASN A 31 15.71 -9.84 -12.37
CA ASN A 31 17.10 -10.14 -12.66
C ASN A 31 17.25 -11.10 -13.85
N SER A 32 16.47 -12.17 -13.90
CA SER A 32 16.53 -13.13 -15.03
C SER A 32 16.06 -12.54 -16.35
N ILE A 33 15.06 -11.63 -16.37
CA ILE A 33 14.66 -10.89 -17.59
C ILE A 33 15.82 -10.03 -18.09
N ILE A 34 16.44 -9.26 -17.19
CA ILE A 34 17.55 -8.35 -17.50
C ILE A 34 18.75 -9.14 -18.06
N ASN A 35 19.07 -10.30 -17.46
CA ASN A 35 20.14 -11.18 -17.94
C ASN A 35 19.83 -11.84 -19.30
N ASN A 36 18.57 -12.21 -19.56
CA ASN A 36 18.13 -12.77 -20.84
C ASN A 36 18.28 -11.74 -21.98
N LEU A 37 17.82 -10.49 -21.72
CA LEU A 37 17.99 -9.35 -22.63
C LEU A 37 19.42 -8.77 -22.65
N LYS A 38 20.33 -9.25 -21.79
CA LYS A 38 21.73 -8.77 -21.64
C LYS A 38 21.84 -7.26 -21.38
N ILE A 39 20.86 -6.68 -20.69
CA ILE A 39 20.85 -5.28 -20.28
C ILE A 39 21.67 -5.13 -18.98
N ASP A 40 22.41 -4.03 -18.81
CA ASP A 40 23.06 -3.76 -17.52
C ASP A 40 22.05 -3.39 -16.42
N SER A 41 22.17 -4.07 -15.27
CA SER A 41 21.37 -3.84 -14.07
C SER A 41 21.66 -2.50 -13.36
N SER A 42 22.78 -1.83 -13.64
CA SER A 42 23.13 -0.55 -13.00
C SER A 42 22.33 0.64 -13.57
N ILE A 43 21.86 0.51 -14.82
CA ILE A 43 21.11 1.53 -15.57
C ILE A 43 19.83 1.96 -14.83
N ARG A 44 19.45 3.23 -15.00
CA ARG A 44 18.19 3.81 -14.50
C ARG A 44 17.06 3.52 -15.49
N ILE A 45 15.89 3.12 -15.01
CA ILE A 45 14.74 2.74 -15.87
C ILE A 45 14.31 3.87 -16.83
N GLY A 46 14.53 5.14 -16.45
CA GLY A 46 14.26 6.30 -17.31
C GLY A 46 15.14 6.44 -18.55
N ASN A 47 16.23 5.67 -18.66
CA ASN A 47 17.20 5.76 -19.77
C ASN A 47 17.03 4.64 -20.81
N LEU A 48 15.97 3.82 -20.72
CA LEU A 48 15.68 2.77 -21.71
C LEU A 48 15.12 3.34 -23.01
N SER A 49 15.38 2.65 -24.13
CA SER A 49 14.59 2.83 -25.35
C SER A 49 13.19 2.21 -25.20
N ASN A 50 12.23 2.73 -25.96
CA ASN A 50 10.86 2.20 -25.99
C ASN A 50 10.78 0.77 -26.54
N GLU A 51 11.77 0.37 -27.35
CA GLU A 51 11.96 -1.01 -27.83
C GLU A 51 12.44 -1.93 -26.69
N LEU A 52 13.39 -1.42 -25.89
CA LEU A 52 13.81 -1.95 -24.58
C LEU A 52 12.59 -2.39 -23.75
N ILE A 53 11.72 -1.41 -23.49
CA ILE A 53 10.51 -1.56 -22.67
C ILE A 53 9.55 -2.60 -23.28
N LYS A 54 9.24 -2.53 -24.58
CA LYS A 54 8.37 -3.50 -25.26
C LYS A 54 8.89 -4.94 -25.18
N SER A 55 10.20 -5.14 -25.30
CA SER A 55 10.78 -6.50 -25.17
C SER A 55 10.66 -7.05 -23.75
N ILE A 56 10.81 -6.19 -22.72
CA ILE A 56 10.55 -6.54 -21.32
C ILE A 56 9.07 -6.89 -21.12
N GLU A 57 8.13 -6.10 -21.65
CA GLU A 57 6.70 -6.36 -21.55
C GLU A 57 6.30 -7.69 -22.19
N ASN A 58 6.78 -7.96 -23.41
CA ASN A 58 6.53 -9.23 -24.13
C ASN A 58 7.03 -10.45 -23.34
N ILE A 59 8.21 -10.35 -22.72
CA ILE A 59 8.81 -11.43 -21.91
C ILE A 59 8.00 -11.65 -20.62
N ILE A 60 7.51 -10.59 -19.97
CA ILE A 60 6.71 -10.73 -18.74
C ILE A 60 5.33 -11.35 -19.06
N GLN A 61 4.72 -10.99 -20.19
CA GLN A 61 3.45 -11.57 -20.65
C GLN A 61 3.60 -13.05 -21.08
N ASN A 62 4.64 -13.38 -21.84
CA ASN A 62 4.84 -14.71 -22.44
C ASN A 62 6.19 -15.34 -22.04
N PRO A 63 6.43 -15.62 -20.74
CA PRO A 63 7.72 -16.09 -20.26
C PRO A 63 8.11 -17.47 -20.83
N THR A 64 7.12 -18.32 -21.12
CA THR A 64 7.30 -19.64 -21.75
C THR A 64 8.07 -19.55 -23.06
N SER A 65 7.83 -18.52 -23.88
CA SER A 65 8.54 -18.28 -25.15
C SER A 65 9.99 -17.86 -24.95
N SER A 66 10.33 -17.26 -23.81
CA SER A 66 11.68 -16.77 -23.47
C SER A 66 12.53 -17.77 -22.67
N ASN A 67 12.24 -19.06 -22.78
CA ASN A 67 12.97 -20.17 -22.14
C ASN A 67 12.98 -20.12 -20.59
N PHE A 68 11.90 -19.62 -19.98
CA PHE A 68 11.71 -19.77 -18.53
C PHE A 68 11.18 -21.18 -18.19
N PRO A 69 11.83 -21.93 -17.27
CA PRO A 69 11.30 -23.21 -16.81
C PRO A 69 9.96 -23.05 -16.10
N SER A 70 9.04 -24.00 -16.27
CA SER A 70 7.72 -23.97 -15.62
C SER A 70 7.77 -23.79 -14.11
N TRP A 71 8.79 -24.34 -13.44
CA TRP A 71 8.97 -24.18 -11.99
C TRP A 71 9.21 -22.74 -11.52
N PHE A 72 9.61 -21.85 -12.42
CA PHE A 72 9.83 -20.42 -12.19
C PHE A 72 8.56 -19.57 -12.36
N LEU A 73 7.46 -20.15 -12.86
CA LEU A 73 6.21 -19.44 -13.13
C LEU A 73 5.27 -19.43 -11.91
N ASN A 74 4.56 -18.30 -11.73
CA ASN A 74 3.75 -18.02 -10.54
C ASN A 74 2.54 -18.97 -10.38
N ARG A 75 1.94 -19.45 -11.49
CA ARG A 75 0.78 -20.35 -11.48
C ARG A 75 1.04 -21.53 -12.41
N ARG A 76 1.67 -22.57 -11.88
CA ARG A 76 1.80 -23.87 -12.56
C ARG A 76 0.50 -24.65 -12.53
N LYS A 77 0.23 -25.40 -13.59
CA LYS A 77 -0.92 -26.31 -13.79
C LYS A 77 -2.23 -25.68 -13.34
N ASP A 78 -2.67 -24.67 -14.08
CA ASP A 78 -3.92 -23.98 -13.81
C ASP A 78 -5.11 -24.95 -13.79
N VAL A 79 -6.08 -24.71 -12.90
CA VAL A 79 -7.19 -25.64 -12.62
C VAL A 79 -8.14 -25.76 -13.81
N GLU A 80 -8.24 -24.70 -14.62
CA GLU A 80 -9.19 -24.61 -15.73
C GLU A 80 -8.57 -25.01 -17.09
N THR A 81 -7.34 -24.58 -17.40
CA THR A 81 -6.69 -24.87 -18.70
C THR A 81 -5.52 -25.87 -18.63
N GLY A 82 -5.07 -26.25 -17.44
CA GLY A 82 -3.94 -27.18 -17.23
C GLY A 82 -2.54 -26.59 -17.52
N GLU A 83 -2.47 -25.41 -18.14
CA GLU A 83 -1.23 -24.75 -18.56
C GLU A 83 -0.46 -24.12 -17.39
N ASP A 84 0.83 -23.85 -17.60
CA ASP A 84 1.67 -23.06 -16.69
C ASP A 84 1.64 -21.57 -17.11
N LYS A 85 1.17 -20.70 -16.22
CA LYS A 85 0.95 -19.26 -16.46
C LYS A 85 1.77 -18.39 -15.50
N HIS A 86 2.21 -17.22 -15.96
CA HIS A 86 2.73 -16.16 -15.09
C HIS A 86 1.69 -15.04 -14.96
N LEU A 87 1.03 -14.98 -13.82
CA LEU A 87 0.04 -13.93 -13.54
C LEU A 87 0.74 -12.65 -13.08
N ILE A 88 0.14 -11.52 -13.46
CA ILE A 88 0.66 -10.16 -13.32
C ILE A 88 -0.45 -9.27 -12.69
N THR A 89 -0.07 -8.15 -12.06
CA THR A 89 -0.94 -7.04 -11.62
C THR A 89 -2.33 -7.46 -11.09
N SER A 90 -3.39 -7.29 -11.89
CA SER A 90 -4.79 -7.56 -11.57
C SER A 90 -5.08 -9.05 -11.40
N ASP A 91 -4.44 -9.87 -12.21
CA ASP A 91 -4.84 -11.25 -12.46
C ASP A 91 -4.46 -12.14 -11.28
N ILE A 92 -3.41 -11.74 -10.55
CA ILE A 92 -3.04 -12.32 -9.25
C ILE A 92 -4.17 -12.11 -8.23
N ASP A 93 -4.74 -10.90 -8.13
CA ASP A 93 -5.82 -10.64 -7.16
C ASP A 93 -7.15 -11.25 -7.58
N PHE A 94 -7.42 -11.32 -8.88
CA PHE A 94 -8.60 -11.98 -9.42
C PHE A 94 -8.55 -13.49 -9.18
N THR A 95 -7.49 -14.17 -9.62
CA THR A 95 -7.36 -15.63 -9.43
C THR A 95 -7.24 -16.04 -7.96
N VAL A 96 -6.52 -15.30 -7.11
CA VAL A 96 -6.46 -15.61 -5.67
C VAL A 96 -7.82 -15.42 -5.00
N ARG A 97 -8.62 -14.43 -5.42
CA ARG A 97 -10.02 -14.29 -4.97
C ARG A 97 -10.85 -15.50 -5.41
N ASN A 98 -10.81 -15.85 -6.69
CA ASN A 98 -11.59 -16.94 -7.26
C ASN A 98 -11.21 -18.30 -6.65
N ASP A 99 -9.92 -18.54 -6.38
CA ASP A 99 -9.43 -19.74 -5.68
C ASP A 99 -9.99 -19.83 -4.25
N VAL A 100 -10.02 -18.72 -3.52
CA VAL A 100 -10.60 -18.65 -2.16
C VAL A 100 -12.12 -18.79 -2.18
N GLU A 101 -12.79 -18.23 -3.19
CA GLU A 101 -14.25 -18.33 -3.34
C GLU A 101 -14.68 -19.74 -3.77
N ARG A 102 -13.89 -20.42 -4.61
CA ARG A 102 -14.05 -21.85 -4.89
C ARG A 102 -13.85 -22.69 -3.63
N GLU A 103 -12.78 -22.46 -2.85
CA GLU A 103 -12.58 -23.18 -1.57
C GLU A 103 -13.75 -23.02 -0.59
N LYS A 104 -14.37 -21.83 -0.55
CA LYS A 104 -15.58 -21.56 0.24
C LYS A 104 -16.79 -22.32 -0.32
N ALA A 105 -17.05 -22.26 -1.62
CA ALA A 105 -18.19 -22.90 -2.28
C ALA A 105 -18.14 -24.45 -2.17
N THR A 106 -16.94 -25.04 -2.26
CA THR A 106 -16.73 -26.48 -2.04
C THR A 106 -16.85 -26.90 -0.57
N GLY A 107 -17.02 -25.97 0.38
CA GLY A 107 -17.10 -26.30 1.81
C GLY A 107 -15.80 -26.88 2.38
N SER A 108 -14.64 -26.58 1.77
CA SER A 108 -13.35 -27.07 2.26
C SER A 108 -13.03 -26.51 3.65
N TRP A 109 -12.34 -27.27 4.50
CA TRP A 109 -11.84 -26.77 5.78
C TRP A 109 -11.01 -25.49 5.63
N ARG A 110 -10.27 -25.37 4.51
CA ARG A 110 -9.54 -24.14 4.17
C ARG A 110 -10.48 -22.99 3.82
N GLY A 111 -11.54 -23.27 3.06
CA GLY A 111 -12.63 -22.33 2.76
C GLY A 111 -13.32 -21.80 4.01
N TYR A 112 -13.73 -22.68 4.94
CA TYR A 112 -14.25 -22.27 6.26
C TYR A 112 -13.26 -21.41 7.04
N ARG A 113 -11.97 -21.77 7.06
CA ARG A 113 -10.93 -20.95 7.70
C ARG A 113 -10.81 -19.56 7.03
N HIS A 114 -10.96 -19.48 5.71
CA HIS A 114 -11.05 -18.22 4.97
C HIS A 114 -12.34 -17.42 5.26
N MET A 115 -13.50 -18.07 5.49
CA MET A 115 -14.74 -17.39 5.92
C MET A 115 -14.55 -16.71 7.29
N PHE A 116 -14.00 -17.44 8.27
CA PHE A 116 -13.75 -16.92 9.62
C PHE A 116 -12.53 -15.98 9.71
N GLY A 117 -11.84 -15.68 8.59
CA GLY A 117 -10.64 -14.84 8.58
C GLY A 117 -9.46 -15.42 9.38
N LEU A 118 -9.40 -16.75 9.52
CA LEU A 118 -8.42 -17.48 10.33
C LEU A 118 -7.25 -18.00 9.50
N LYS A 119 -6.09 -18.13 10.16
CA LYS A 119 -4.86 -18.68 9.58
C LYS A 119 -5.07 -20.12 9.07
N VAL A 120 -4.84 -20.35 7.77
CA VAL A 120 -5.23 -21.60 7.10
C VAL A 120 -4.25 -22.77 7.33
N ARG A 121 -2.94 -22.52 7.32
CA ARG A 121 -1.86 -23.54 7.35
C ARG A 121 -1.63 -24.17 8.74
N GLY A 122 -2.68 -24.63 9.44
CA GLY A 122 -2.59 -25.32 10.74
C GLY A 122 -2.10 -24.49 11.94
N GLN A 123 -1.76 -23.21 11.74
CA GLN A 123 -1.14 -22.35 12.76
C GLN A 123 -2.00 -22.15 14.01
N ARG A 124 -1.37 -22.15 15.20
CA ARG A 124 -2.04 -22.01 16.52
C ARG A 124 -2.63 -20.60 16.73
N THR A 125 -3.95 -20.51 16.87
CA THR A 125 -4.70 -19.25 17.04
C THR A 125 -4.82 -18.77 18.50
N ARG A 126 -4.70 -19.65 19.51
CA ARG A 126 -4.81 -19.28 20.94
C ARG A 126 -3.86 -18.15 21.36
N CYS A 127 -2.62 -18.18 20.84
CA CYS A 127 -1.57 -17.21 21.20
C CYS A 127 -1.20 -16.26 20.05
N THR A 128 -1.27 -16.69 18.78
CA THR A 128 -0.76 -15.91 17.64
C THR A 128 -1.87 -15.31 16.79
N GLY A 129 -1.64 -14.10 16.25
CA GLY A 129 -2.61 -13.44 15.35
C GLY A 129 -3.79 -12.79 16.06
N ARG A 130 -3.62 -12.37 17.32
CA ARG A 130 -4.61 -11.56 18.05
C ARG A 130 -4.76 -10.20 17.34
N LYS A 131 -6.00 -9.75 17.12
CA LYS A 131 -6.32 -8.48 16.46
C LYS A 131 -6.54 -7.30 17.42
N GLY A 132 -6.40 -7.51 18.72
CA GLY A 132 -6.28 -6.42 19.70
C GLY A 132 -4.83 -5.96 19.80
N GLY A 133 -4.60 -4.65 19.73
CA GLY A 133 -3.30 -4.05 20.08
C GLY A 133 -3.00 -4.20 21.58
N ALA A 134 -1.79 -3.83 21.98
CA ALA A 134 -1.43 -3.80 23.40
C ALA A 134 -2.24 -2.70 24.12
N VAL A 135 -3.16 -3.10 25.00
CA VAL A 135 -3.85 -2.18 25.91
C VAL A 135 -2.86 -1.83 27.02
N GLY A 136 -2.15 -0.72 26.84
CA GLY A 136 -1.17 -0.19 27.79
C GLY A 136 -1.25 1.34 27.84
N VAL A 137 -0.73 1.93 28.92
CA VAL A 137 -0.67 3.38 29.06
C VAL A 137 0.31 3.94 28.02
N ALA A 138 -0.21 4.75 27.10
CA ALA A 138 0.60 5.54 26.19
C ALA A 138 1.34 6.63 26.97
N LYS A 139 2.51 6.28 27.53
CA LYS A 139 3.40 7.24 28.17
C LYS A 139 3.93 8.16 27.06
N GLY A 140 3.33 9.34 26.94
CA GLY A 140 3.57 10.28 25.85
C GLY A 140 5.06 10.47 25.59
N GLY A 141 5.47 10.25 24.34
CA GLY A 141 6.86 10.46 23.94
C GLY A 141 7.27 11.89 24.26
N ARG A 142 8.47 12.06 24.83
CA ARG A 142 9.03 13.40 25.06
C ARG A 142 9.07 14.13 23.71
N VAL A 143 8.26 15.18 23.58
CA VAL A 143 8.42 16.16 22.52
C VAL A 143 9.81 16.77 22.72
N LEU A 144 10.73 16.48 21.81
CA LEU A 144 12.00 17.18 21.74
C LEU A 144 11.66 18.66 21.44
N PRO A 145 12.16 19.62 22.23
CA PRO A 145 11.90 21.03 21.94
C PRO A 145 12.45 21.36 20.55
N ALA A 146 11.64 22.05 19.74
CA ALA A 146 12.10 22.53 18.44
C ALA A 146 13.30 23.45 18.65
N GLN A 147 14.38 23.21 17.90
CA GLN A 147 15.60 24.01 18.01
C GLN A 147 15.30 25.43 17.51
N ALA A 148 15.28 26.40 18.43
CA ALA A 148 15.05 27.79 18.12
C ALA A 148 16.17 28.32 17.19
N GLY A 149 15.77 29.00 16.12
CA GLY A 149 16.71 29.61 15.18
C GLY A 149 17.42 30.80 15.81
N GLY A 150 18.75 30.83 15.74
CA GLY A 150 19.57 31.97 16.12
C GLY A 150 19.58 33.03 15.02
N ALA A 151 18.99 34.18 15.30
CA ALA A 151 19.34 35.46 14.69
C ALA A 151 20.61 36.03 15.38
N ALA A 152 21.36 37.00 14.85
CA ALA A 152 21.56 37.46 13.46
C ALA A 152 22.72 38.49 13.44
N GLU A 153 23.40 38.62 12.31
CA GLU A 153 24.33 39.70 11.88
C GLU A 153 24.58 39.42 10.38
N GLY A 154 24.67 40.35 9.41
CA GLY A 154 24.56 41.82 9.30
C GLY A 154 25.23 42.21 7.95
N GLY A 155 24.81 43.19 7.13
CA GLY A 155 23.72 44.17 7.21
C GLY A 155 23.31 44.70 5.81
N ALA A 156 23.15 46.02 5.67
CA ALA A 156 22.54 46.76 4.53
C ALA A 156 23.30 46.64 3.17
N ALA A 157 22.78 47.11 2.01
CA ALA A 157 21.74 48.13 1.78
C ALA A 157 21.02 48.07 0.40
N GLU A 158 19.88 48.78 0.33
CA GLU A 158 19.18 49.44 -0.81
C GLU A 158 18.93 48.76 -2.18
N GLY A 159 17.74 49.00 -2.76
CA GLY A 159 17.42 48.67 -4.16
C GLY A 159 15.93 48.42 -4.46
N ALA A 160 15.14 49.48 -4.64
CA ALA A 160 13.79 49.43 -5.22
C ALA A 160 13.77 50.21 -6.56
N PRO A 161 12.88 49.89 -7.53
CA PRO A 161 11.49 50.36 -7.43
C PRO A 161 10.41 49.36 -7.92
N ALA A 162 9.15 49.79 -7.85
CA ALA A 162 7.93 49.03 -8.07
C ALA A 162 7.53 48.80 -9.55
N VAL A 163 6.55 47.90 -9.74
CA VAL A 163 5.36 48.17 -10.57
C VAL A 163 4.11 47.67 -9.82
N GLU A 164 2.98 48.35 -9.97
CA GLU A 164 1.63 47.85 -9.65
C GLU A 164 1.21 46.75 -10.68
N GLU A 165 0.08 46.05 -10.64
CA GLU A 165 -1.30 46.50 -10.47
C GLU A 165 -2.25 45.30 -10.26
N ALA A 166 -3.37 45.49 -9.54
CA ALA A 166 -4.47 44.51 -9.45
C ALA A 166 -5.81 45.17 -9.04
N PRO A 167 -6.89 44.92 -9.81
CA PRO A 167 -8.18 44.49 -9.24
C PRO A 167 -8.70 43.22 -9.96
N ALA A 168 -9.46 42.26 -9.40
CA ALA A 168 -10.45 42.18 -8.32
C ALA A 168 -11.94 42.19 -8.78
N ALA A 169 -12.65 41.11 -8.40
CA ALA A 169 -14.11 41.05 -8.11
C ALA A 169 -15.12 41.12 -9.30
N GLU A 170 -16.41 40.70 -9.20
CA GLU A 170 -17.15 40.00 -8.12
C GLU A 170 -18.44 39.25 -8.61
N GLY A 171 -18.90 38.27 -7.82
CA GLY A 171 -20.35 37.97 -7.60
C GLY A 171 -21.14 37.10 -8.60
N ALA A 172 -22.39 36.67 -8.33
CA ALA A 172 -23.11 36.46 -7.05
C ALA A 172 -24.47 35.73 -7.25
N LYS A 173 -25.01 35.11 -6.17
CA LYS A 173 -26.38 34.47 -6.02
C LYS A 173 -26.56 33.13 -6.79
N GLY A 174 -27.34 32.14 -6.34
CA GLY A 174 -28.19 31.95 -5.14
C GLY A 174 -29.58 31.39 -5.51
N SER A 175 -30.24 30.44 -4.82
CA SER A 175 -29.96 29.67 -3.58
C SER A 175 -30.58 28.23 -3.70
N THR A 176 -31.11 27.43 -2.75
CA THR A 176 -31.84 27.63 -1.46
C THR A 176 -31.58 26.52 -0.40
N VAL A 177 -31.98 26.84 0.84
CA VAL A 177 -32.37 26.05 2.05
C VAL A 177 -32.60 24.51 1.96
N ALA A 178 -31.93 23.78 2.88
CA ALA A 178 -32.48 22.61 3.59
C ALA A 178 -31.82 22.47 4.99
N THR A 179 -32.60 22.29 6.06
CA THR A 179 -32.13 22.46 7.46
C THR A 179 -31.82 21.14 8.17
N LYS A 180 -30.72 21.10 8.93
CA LYS A 180 -30.40 20.00 9.87
C LYS A 180 -31.11 20.17 11.23
N PRO A 181 -31.86 19.18 11.73
CA PRO A 181 -31.70 18.71 13.11
C PRO A 181 -30.43 17.84 13.19
N GLY A 182 -29.78 17.63 14.34
CA GLY A 182 -30.02 18.10 15.69
C GLY A 182 -29.19 17.23 16.62
N VAL A 183 -28.02 17.71 17.07
CA VAL A 183 -27.05 16.88 17.82
C VAL A 183 -27.39 16.91 19.31
N GLU A 184 -28.14 15.91 19.78
CA GLU A 184 -28.38 15.75 21.22
C GLU A 184 -27.12 15.28 21.95
N ASN A 185 -26.59 16.15 22.80
CA ASN A 185 -25.36 15.92 23.56
C ASN A 185 -25.62 15.03 24.78
N LYS A 186 -25.65 13.71 24.57
CA LYS A 186 -26.07 12.73 25.58
C LYS A 186 -25.00 12.53 26.66
N GLN A 187 -25.09 13.34 27.72
CA GLN A 187 -24.19 13.29 28.88
C GLN A 187 -24.19 11.92 29.56
N ALA A 188 -23.01 11.47 30.00
CA ALA A 188 -22.89 10.24 30.79
C ALA A 188 -23.41 10.45 32.23
N PRO A 189 -24.15 9.50 32.82
CA PRO A 189 -24.58 9.58 34.21
C PRO A 189 -23.38 9.50 35.15
N LYS A 190 -23.43 10.25 36.26
CA LYS A 190 -22.35 10.34 37.24
C LYS A 190 -22.23 9.05 38.05
N THR A 191 -21.00 8.68 38.41
CA THR A 191 -20.72 7.56 39.31
C THR A 191 -21.03 7.92 40.76
N GLU A 192 -22.01 7.25 41.35
CA GLU A 192 -22.24 7.29 42.80
C GLU A 192 -21.13 6.52 43.54
N LYS A 193 -20.69 7.06 44.68
CA LYS A 193 -19.74 6.36 45.55
C LYS A 193 -20.48 5.26 46.30
N LYS A 194 -20.01 4.02 46.21
CA LYS A 194 -20.24 3.03 47.26
C LYS A 194 -19.06 3.04 48.22
N GLU A 195 -19.34 3.37 49.48
CA GLU A 195 -18.40 3.28 50.58
C GLU A 195 -18.22 1.80 50.99
N ALA A 196 -17.05 1.48 51.56
CA ALA A 196 -16.74 0.12 52.00
C ALA A 196 -17.27 -0.11 53.42
N PRO A 197 -17.85 -1.28 53.75
CA PRO A 197 -18.30 -1.57 55.11
C PRO A 197 -17.11 -1.79 56.06
N ASP A 198 -17.18 -1.17 57.24
CA ASP A 198 -16.11 -1.21 58.24
C ASP A 198 -15.76 -2.60 58.77
N ALA A 199 -14.47 -2.83 58.97
CA ALA A 199 -13.94 -4.03 59.63
C ALA A 199 -14.16 -3.94 61.16
N LYS A 200 -15.28 -4.47 61.66
CA LYS A 200 -15.47 -4.66 63.11
C LYS A 200 -14.54 -5.75 63.65
N LYS A 201 -13.71 -5.37 64.62
CA LYS A 201 -13.05 -6.31 65.54
C LYS A 201 -14.09 -6.99 66.45
N THR A 202 -14.07 -8.32 66.45
CA THR A 202 -14.17 -9.22 67.62
C THR A 202 -13.68 -10.58 67.17
#